data_AF-A0A067BJA5-F1
#
_entry.id   AF-A0A067BJA5-F1
#
_cell.length_a   1.000
_cell.length_b   1.000
_cell.length_c   1.000
_cell.angle_alpha   90.00
_cell.angle_beta   90.00
_cell.angle_gamma   90.00
#
_symmetry.space_group_name_H-M   'P 1'
#
loop_
_entity.id
_entity.type
_entity.pdbx_description
1 polymer ?
#
loop_
_entity_poly.entity_id
_entity_poly.type
_entity_poly.pdbx_seq_one_letter_code
_entity_poly.pdbx_strand_id
1 'polypeptide(L)'
;MGAGASTQDLRQLSASAIAAEVVGLGSAYAPYEAGILANGVDGDVVAHLQSEQLPMLFGTLGVTNTIHQTKLASLHSQHRKALLTRSLSMAGHMTAKLSTSPRQPKAFDVFLSHNWGHDELGRDNHARVANINAFLRQKYSEIKTWFDQDKMHGNILKAMAHGIEESQIVLIFVTQLYQTKVNGDNANDNCQLEFGMAKTTQTAQWMIPVIMDPCMKTPRHWCGQFKLVLANQLYVDLTSDEDDAFITGCNTLLQRIDGLLLKLGRPSVLPPTHRSSQETQAPSSPRTTDSASELVTLFATWQRAIEAHGVDAEQDTVAAIVDQLSSPEVALPSMGFPWSCLVHGFTSLSLGLQDDACAMSVLLLDRLPTTAESLLSFPTVLPFLLEAVTHPLSDAPPNAIVLLCNLSSIETAAPALLASPVIERLLAWTATEVDDHWLPRLET
;
A
#
# COMPACT_ATOMS: atom_id res chain seq x y z
N MET A 1 -38.38 0.72 24.31
CA MET A 1 -38.61 1.72 23.26
C MET A 1 -37.56 2.80 23.39
N GLY A 2 -36.93 3.21 22.29
CA GLY A 2 -36.00 4.35 22.26
C GLY A 2 -34.73 4.13 21.46
N ALA A 3 -34.86 3.83 20.16
CA ALA A 3 -33.82 4.22 19.22
C ALA A 3 -33.93 5.74 19.05
N GLY A 4 -32.85 6.48 19.32
CA GLY A 4 -32.81 7.93 19.14
C GLY A 4 -32.33 8.69 20.37
N ALA A 5 -31.11 8.41 20.83
CA ALA A 5 -30.34 9.41 21.55
C ALA A 5 -29.42 10.08 20.51
N SER A 6 -29.68 11.37 20.27
CA SER A 6 -28.85 12.31 19.52
C SER A 6 -27.37 12.00 19.67
N THR A 7 -26.69 11.66 18.57
CA THR A 7 -25.24 11.40 18.50
C THR A 7 -24.45 12.69 18.70
N GLN A 8 -24.46 13.20 19.94
CA GLN A 8 -23.39 14.06 20.41
C GLN A 8 -22.09 13.27 20.30
N ASP A 9 -21.06 13.93 19.78
CA ASP A 9 -19.71 13.39 19.79
C ASP A 9 -19.38 12.92 21.20
N LEU A 10 -19.02 11.64 21.36
CA LEU A 10 -18.78 11.03 22.68
C LEU A 10 -17.84 11.91 23.52
N ARG A 11 -16.85 12.56 22.87
CA ARG A 11 -15.89 13.48 23.52
C ARG A 11 -16.52 14.72 24.15
N GLN A 12 -17.74 15.09 23.74
CA GLN A 12 -18.46 16.27 24.23
C GLN A 12 -19.44 15.94 25.36
N LEU A 13 -19.60 14.67 25.73
CA LEU A 13 -20.48 14.29 26.83
C LEU A 13 -19.86 14.70 28.15
N SER A 14 -20.62 15.41 28.98
CA SER A 14 -20.21 15.72 30.35
C SER A 14 -20.28 14.48 31.24
N ALA A 15 -19.61 14.51 32.41
CA ALA A 15 -19.71 13.42 33.38
C ALA A 15 -21.16 13.10 33.80
N SER A 16 -22.04 14.12 33.83
CA SER A 16 -23.47 13.91 34.10
C SER A 16 -24.19 13.18 32.98
N ALA A 17 -23.82 13.43 31.72
CA ALA A 17 -24.39 12.71 30.59
C ALA A 17 -23.90 11.25 30.56
N ILE A 18 -22.60 11.01 30.82
CA ILE A 18 -22.04 9.67 30.96
C ILE A 18 -22.71 8.90 32.11
N ALA A 19 -22.91 9.55 33.26
CA ALA A 19 -23.60 8.92 34.38
C ALA A 19 -25.05 8.54 34.02
N ALA A 20 -25.79 9.44 33.36
CA ALA A 20 -27.15 9.17 32.90
C ALA A 20 -27.23 7.98 31.92
N GLU A 21 -26.27 7.86 31.00
CA GLU A 21 -26.16 6.71 30.09
C GLU A 21 -25.92 5.40 30.85
N VAL A 22 -25.01 5.40 31.84
CA VAL A 22 -24.72 4.23 32.67
C VAL A 22 -25.93 3.83 33.51
N VAL A 23 -26.63 4.77 34.15
CA VAL A 23 -27.87 4.51 34.88
C VAL A 23 -28.98 4.02 33.94
N GLY A 24 -29.02 4.53 32.71
CA GLY A 24 -29.96 4.12 31.66
C GLY A 24 -29.85 2.64 31.25
N LEU A 25 -28.74 1.96 31.57
CA LEU A 25 -28.57 0.52 31.36
C LEU A 25 -29.43 -0.35 32.29
N GLY A 26 -30.00 0.25 33.34
CA GLY A 26 -30.93 -0.37 34.29
C GLY A 26 -30.67 0.05 35.72
N SER A 27 -31.66 -0.15 36.61
CA SER A 27 -31.58 0.25 38.03
C SER A 27 -30.39 -0.36 38.79
N ALA A 28 -29.85 -1.48 38.32
CA ALA A 28 -28.66 -2.12 38.88
C ALA A 28 -27.35 -1.31 38.68
N TYR A 29 -27.34 -0.32 37.77
CA TYR A 29 -26.20 0.55 37.47
C TYR A 29 -26.28 1.91 38.18
N ALA A 30 -27.43 2.25 38.77
CA ALA A 30 -27.64 3.47 39.55
C ALA A 30 -26.56 3.74 40.62
N PRO A 31 -26.02 2.73 41.35
CA PRO A 31 -24.98 2.99 42.35
C PRO A 31 -23.67 3.57 41.80
N TYR A 32 -23.42 3.48 40.49
CA TYR A 32 -22.17 3.96 39.87
C TYR A 32 -22.20 5.45 39.53
N GLU A 33 -23.40 6.07 39.50
CA GLU A 33 -23.60 7.48 39.17
C GLU A 33 -22.75 8.40 40.04
N ALA A 34 -22.78 8.21 41.36
CA ALA A 34 -22.02 9.02 42.30
C ALA A 34 -20.51 8.92 42.06
N GLY A 35 -20.02 7.72 41.72
CA GLY A 35 -18.61 7.48 41.41
C GLY A 35 -18.18 8.18 40.11
N ILE A 36 -19.01 8.13 39.08
CA ILE A 36 -18.75 8.76 37.77
C ILE A 36 -18.68 10.28 37.94
N LEU A 37 -19.63 10.87 38.66
CA LEU A 37 -19.68 12.31 38.93
C LEU A 37 -18.52 12.77 39.80
N ALA A 38 -18.22 12.06 40.89
CA ALA A 38 -17.17 12.44 41.83
C ALA A 38 -15.76 12.40 41.23
N ASN A 39 -15.53 11.49 40.27
CA ASN A 39 -14.24 11.35 39.58
C ASN A 39 -14.18 12.11 38.24
N GLY A 40 -15.22 12.86 37.88
CA GLY A 40 -15.25 13.64 36.64
C GLY A 40 -15.10 12.77 35.38
N VAL A 41 -15.66 11.56 35.37
CA VAL A 41 -15.55 10.65 34.22
C VAL A 41 -16.48 11.13 33.12
N ASP A 42 -15.97 12.01 32.27
CA ASP A 42 -16.66 12.56 31.11
C ASP A 42 -16.31 11.80 29.82
N GLY A 43 -16.90 12.23 28.73
CA GLY A 43 -16.76 11.60 27.43
C GLY A 43 -15.36 11.66 26.83
N ASP A 44 -14.55 12.66 27.21
CA ASP A 44 -13.16 12.77 26.76
C ASP A 44 -12.27 11.76 27.49
N VAL A 45 -12.48 11.60 28.81
CA VAL A 45 -11.84 10.55 29.61
C VAL A 45 -12.20 9.16 29.05
N VAL A 46 -13.49 8.90 28.79
CA VAL A 46 -13.95 7.62 28.22
C VAL A 46 -13.38 7.38 26.82
N ALA A 47 -13.21 8.41 25.99
CA ALA A 47 -12.65 8.26 24.64
C ALA A 47 -11.14 7.92 24.63
N HIS A 48 -10.39 8.38 25.65
CA HIS A 48 -8.94 8.18 25.72
C HIS A 48 -8.52 6.93 26.50
N LEU A 49 -9.41 6.37 27.30
CA LEU A 49 -9.13 5.15 28.06
C LEU A 49 -8.82 3.96 27.14
N GLN A 50 -7.69 3.32 27.39
CA GLN A 50 -7.38 2.03 26.76
C GLN A 50 -8.04 0.87 27.52
N SER A 51 -8.23 -0.25 26.83
CA SER A 51 -8.94 -1.41 27.40
C SER A 51 -8.25 -1.96 28.66
N GLU A 52 -6.92 -1.83 28.76
CA GLU A 52 -6.14 -2.25 29.92
C GLU A 52 -6.35 -1.36 31.15
N GLN A 53 -6.85 -0.13 30.96
CA GLN A 53 -7.08 0.85 32.03
C GLN A 53 -8.48 0.74 32.64
N LEU A 54 -9.41 0.06 31.95
CA LEU A 54 -10.79 -0.12 32.41
C LEU A 54 -10.91 -0.81 33.78
N PRO A 55 -10.13 -1.86 34.11
CA PRO A 55 -10.21 -2.49 35.43
C PRO A 55 -9.86 -1.54 36.57
N MET A 56 -8.88 -0.66 36.38
CA MET A 56 -8.53 0.35 37.39
C MET A 56 -9.64 1.39 37.55
N LEU A 57 -10.20 1.87 36.43
CA LEU A 57 -11.33 2.78 36.47
C LEU A 57 -12.54 2.17 37.18
N PHE A 58 -12.88 0.90 36.89
CA PHE A 58 -13.96 0.19 37.55
C PHE A 58 -13.73 0.07 39.06
N GLY A 59 -12.49 -0.16 39.49
CA GLY A 59 -12.10 -0.10 40.89
C GLY A 59 -12.41 1.27 41.52
N THR A 60 -12.00 2.36 40.86
CA THR A 60 -12.25 3.73 41.31
C THR A 60 -13.74 4.09 41.35
N LEU A 61 -14.53 3.58 40.41
CA LEU A 61 -15.97 3.81 40.32
C LEU A 61 -16.80 2.86 41.21
N GLY A 62 -16.16 1.92 41.92
CA GLY A 62 -16.85 0.94 42.75
C GLY A 62 -17.63 -0.12 41.96
N VAL A 63 -17.33 -0.30 40.67
CA VAL A 63 -17.92 -1.33 39.82
C VAL A 63 -17.25 -2.66 40.11
N THR A 64 -17.70 -3.36 41.15
CA THR A 64 -17.11 -4.64 41.59
C THR A 64 -17.78 -5.88 40.97
N ASN A 65 -18.98 -5.73 40.41
CA ASN A 65 -19.69 -6.82 39.77
C ASN A 65 -19.08 -7.13 38.39
N THR A 66 -18.57 -8.35 38.21
CA THR A 66 -17.88 -8.80 36.99
C THR A 66 -18.77 -8.77 35.74
N ILE A 67 -20.10 -8.93 35.89
CA ILE A 67 -21.06 -8.81 34.80
C ILE A 67 -21.19 -7.35 34.35
N HIS A 68 -21.21 -6.42 35.31
CA HIS A 68 -21.30 -4.99 35.02
C HIS A 68 -20.00 -4.47 34.38
N GLN A 69 -18.84 -4.92 34.88
CA GLN A 69 -17.54 -4.62 34.27
C GLN A 69 -17.49 -5.08 32.81
N THR A 70 -17.90 -6.34 32.54
CA THR A 70 -17.93 -6.89 31.17
C THR A 70 -18.87 -6.10 30.26
N LYS A 71 -20.07 -5.74 30.73
CA LYS A 71 -21.05 -4.98 29.93
C LYS A 71 -20.56 -3.56 29.62
N LEU A 72 -20.01 -2.85 30.60
CA LEU A 72 -19.48 -1.50 30.42
C LEU A 72 -18.23 -1.50 29.50
N ALA A 73 -17.36 -2.50 29.63
CA ALA A 73 -16.21 -2.68 28.75
C ALA A 73 -16.64 -2.94 27.30
N SER A 74 -17.68 -3.76 27.09
CA SER A 74 -18.25 -4.01 25.76
C SER A 74 -18.82 -2.72 25.14
N LEU A 75 -19.55 -1.91 25.91
CA LEU A 75 -20.10 -0.64 25.43
C LEU A 75 -19.00 0.38 25.08
N HIS A 76 -17.93 0.46 25.88
CA HIS A 76 -16.76 1.27 25.59
C HIS A 76 -16.09 0.85 24.26
N SER A 77 -15.88 -0.45 24.07
CA SER A 77 -15.30 -0.99 22.83
C SER A 77 -16.16 -0.66 21.60
N GLN A 78 -17.48 -0.82 21.70
CA GLN A 78 -18.40 -0.51 20.61
C GLN A 78 -18.38 0.98 20.21
N HIS A 79 -18.34 1.89 21.18
CA HIS A 79 -18.26 3.33 20.92
C HIS A 79 -16.90 3.74 20.36
N ARG A 80 -15.81 3.15 20.85
CA ARG A 80 -14.45 3.38 20.32
C ARG A 80 -14.35 2.95 18.86
N LYS A 81 -14.90 1.78 18.50
CA LYS A 81 -14.99 1.31 17.11
C LYS A 81 -15.73 2.32 16.23
N ALA A 82 -16.89 2.80 16.65
CA ALA A 82 -17.67 3.78 15.89
C ALA A 82 -16.94 5.12 15.67
N LEU A 83 -16.21 5.62 16.67
CA LEU A 83 -15.41 6.85 16.56
C LEU A 83 -14.21 6.69 15.61
N LEU A 84 -13.52 5.54 15.66
CA LEU A 84 -12.41 5.23 14.76
C LEU A 84 -12.87 5.10 13.31
N THR A 85 -13.95 4.33 13.06
CA THR A 85 -14.54 4.20 11.72
C THR A 85 -14.93 5.55 11.12
N ARG A 86 -15.50 6.45 11.92
CA ARG A 86 -15.83 7.81 11.46
C ARG A 86 -14.60 8.63 11.14
N SER A 87 -13.56 8.56 11.97
CA SER A 87 -12.30 9.29 11.77
C SER A 87 -11.58 8.82 10.50
N LEU A 88 -11.55 7.50 10.27
CA LEU A 88 -11.01 6.90 9.05
C LEU A 88 -11.83 7.25 7.80
N SER A 89 -13.16 7.25 7.89
CA SER A 89 -14.04 7.70 6.80
C SER A 89 -13.81 9.18 6.44
N MET A 90 -13.65 10.04 7.45
CA MET A 90 -13.32 11.46 7.24
C MET A 90 -11.93 11.64 6.61
N ALA A 91 -10.93 10.88 7.04
CA ALA A 91 -9.60 10.88 6.45
C ALA A 91 -9.65 10.40 4.98
N GLY A 92 -10.35 9.31 4.69
CA GLY A 92 -10.57 8.80 3.33
C GLY A 92 -11.27 9.83 2.43
N HIS A 93 -12.29 10.53 2.95
CA HIS A 93 -12.94 11.63 2.23
C HIS A 93 -12.01 12.83 1.98
N MET A 94 -11.12 13.17 2.92
CA MET A 94 -10.12 14.23 2.73
C MET A 94 -9.08 13.83 1.68
N THR A 95 -8.56 12.60 1.74
CA THR A 95 -7.62 12.06 0.74
C THR A 95 -8.25 12.03 -0.64
N ALA A 96 -9.49 11.56 -0.76
CA ALA A 96 -10.22 11.58 -2.03
C ALA A 96 -10.43 13.00 -2.58
N LYS A 97 -10.72 13.98 -1.72
CA LYS A 97 -10.85 15.39 -2.12
C LYS A 97 -9.52 16.04 -2.53
N LEU A 98 -8.42 15.67 -1.87
CA LEU A 98 -7.06 16.10 -2.25
C LEU A 98 -6.64 15.49 -3.59
N SER A 99 -7.04 14.25 -3.87
CA SER A 99 -6.73 13.56 -5.13
C SER A 99 -7.63 13.96 -6.30
N THR A 100 -8.81 14.54 -6.05
CA THR A 100 -9.79 14.94 -7.09
C THR A 100 -9.77 16.44 -7.41
N SER A 101 -8.97 17.24 -6.72
CA SER A 101 -8.78 18.64 -7.09
C SER A 101 -7.88 18.74 -8.32
N PRO A 102 -8.34 19.31 -9.46
CA PRO A 102 -7.53 19.40 -10.66
C PRO A 102 -6.28 20.23 -10.39
N ARG A 103 -5.09 19.60 -10.44
CA ARG A 103 -3.82 20.33 -10.38
C ARG A 103 -3.74 21.25 -11.60
N GLN A 104 -3.26 22.47 -11.39
CA GLN A 104 -3.05 23.38 -12.51
C GLN A 104 -2.04 22.78 -13.52
N PRO A 105 -2.20 23.06 -14.82
CA PRO A 105 -1.20 22.69 -15.81
C PRO A 105 0.16 23.28 -15.44
N LYS A 106 1.20 22.46 -15.44
CA LYS A 106 2.58 22.84 -15.14
C LYS A 106 3.44 22.89 -16.40
N ALA A 107 4.58 23.58 -16.34
CA ALA A 107 5.45 23.73 -17.51
C ALA A 107 6.07 22.41 -17.99
N PHE A 108 6.30 21.48 -17.06
CA PHE A 108 6.89 20.17 -17.29
C PHE A 108 5.96 19.07 -16.80
N ASP A 109 6.05 17.92 -17.47
CA ASP A 109 5.35 16.71 -17.08
C ASP A 109 6.13 15.97 -16.00
N VAL A 110 7.44 15.87 -16.20
CA VAL A 110 8.33 15.08 -15.34
C VAL A 110 9.61 15.85 -15.00
N PHE A 111 9.98 15.81 -13.72
CA PHE A 111 11.31 16.18 -13.24
C PHE A 111 12.17 14.91 -13.10
N LEU A 112 13.42 14.96 -13.56
CA LEU A 112 14.34 13.81 -13.52
C LEU A 112 15.36 13.96 -12.38
N SER A 113 15.02 13.52 -11.18
CA SER A 113 15.92 13.59 -10.01
C SER A 113 16.86 12.39 -9.96
N HIS A 114 18.16 12.64 -9.92
CA HIS A 114 19.18 11.60 -10.01
C HIS A 114 20.49 12.08 -9.38
N ASN A 115 21.42 11.15 -9.16
CA ASN A 115 22.77 11.52 -8.74
C ASN A 115 23.70 11.67 -9.95
N TRP A 116 24.70 12.54 -9.79
CA TRP A 116 25.87 12.59 -10.64
C TRP A 116 26.95 11.73 -9.99
N GLY A 117 27.13 10.53 -10.51
CA GLY A 117 27.99 9.52 -9.92
C GLY A 117 27.89 8.21 -10.67
N HIS A 118 28.70 7.27 -10.24
CA HIS A 118 28.64 5.91 -10.74
C HIS A 118 27.73 5.07 -9.87
N ASP A 119 27.06 4.15 -10.53
CA ASP A 119 26.20 3.16 -9.92
C ASP A 119 27.04 1.95 -9.42
N GLU A 120 26.43 0.93 -8.83
CA GLU A 120 27.19 -0.18 -8.22
C GLU A 120 27.99 -1.02 -9.23
N LEU A 121 27.60 -1.00 -10.50
CA LEU A 121 28.28 -1.67 -11.60
C LEU A 121 29.34 -0.76 -12.25
N GLY A 122 29.57 0.43 -11.70
CA GLY A 122 30.52 1.41 -12.23
C GLY A 122 30.02 2.14 -13.47
N ARG A 123 28.71 2.14 -13.73
CA ARG A 123 28.11 2.82 -14.90
C ARG A 123 27.81 4.28 -14.55
N ASP A 124 27.96 5.17 -15.52
CA ASP A 124 27.63 6.58 -15.36
C ASP A 124 26.10 6.77 -15.29
N ASN A 125 25.60 7.04 -14.09
CA ASN A 125 24.16 7.20 -13.86
C ASN A 125 23.60 8.44 -14.58
N HIS A 126 24.35 9.54 -14.64
CA HIS A 126 23.89 10.75 -15.31
C HIS A 126 23.74 10.52 -16.82
N ALA A 127 24.73 9.87 -17.46
CA ALA A 127 24.65 9.50 -18.87
C ALA A 127 23.48 8.54 -19.15
N ARG A 128 23.23 7.59 -18.24
CA ARG A 128 22.11 6.65 -18.37
C ARG A 128 20.76 7.35 -18.26
N VAL A 129 20.61 8.29 -17.32
CA VAL A 129 19.40 9.13 -17.22
C VAL A 129 19.23 10.01 -18.45
N ALA A 130 20.31 10.53 -19.04
CA ALA A 130 20.27 11.28 -20.29
C ALA A 130 19.71 10.42 -21.45
N ASN A 131 20.08 9.14 -21.55
CA ASN A 131 19.53 8.22 -22.54
C ASN A 131 18.03 7.96 -22.34
N ILE A 132 17.60 7.78 -21.09
CA ILE A 132 16.18 7.62 -20.74
C ILE A 132 15.42 8.90 -21.08
N ASN A 133 15.96 10.07 -20.75
CA ASN A 133 15.39 11.37 -21.09
C ASN A 133 15.22 11.54 -22.60
N ALA A 134 16.24 11.18 -23.38
CA ALA A 134 16.20 11.19 -24.83
C ALA A 134 15.11 10.25 -25.37
N PHE A 135 14.99 9.04 -24.81
CA PHE A 135 13.93 8.09 -25.17
C PHE A 135 12.55 8.69 -24.91
N LEU A 136 12.30 9.24 -23.72
CA LEU A 136 11.01 9.84 -23.35
C LEU A 136 10.63 10.99 -24.28
N ARG A 137 11.59 11.83 -24.67
CA ARG A 137 11.37 12.96 -25.60
C ARG A 137 11.24 12.53 -27.06
N GLN A 138 11.95 11.48 -27.49
CA GLN A 138 12.02 11.06 -28.89
C GLN A 138 10.81 10.21 -29.29
N LYS A 139 10.41 9.26 -28.45
CA LYS A 139 9.29 8.36 -28.77
C LYS A 139 7.95 9.10 -28.79
N TYR A 140 7.82 10.18 -28.02
CA TYR A 140 6.60 10.98 -27.97
C TYR A 140 6.95 12.47 -27.86
N SER A 141 6.62 13.23 -28.90
CA SER A 141 6.94 14.67 -29.07
C SER A 141 6.30 15.60 -28.03
N GLU A 142 5.55 15.07 -27.07
CA GLU A 142 4.77 15.86 -26.13
C GLU A 142 5.18 15.70 -24.66
N ILE A 143 6.08 14.77 -24.28
CA ILE A 143 6.55 14.73 -22.89
C ILE A 143 7.59 15.81 -22.63
N LYS A 144 7.21 16.79 -21.82
CA LYS A 144 8.06 17.90 -21.39
C LYS A 144 8.82 17.46 -20.15
N THR A 145 10.10 17.18 -20.30
CA THR A 145 10.95 16.81 -19.16
C THR A 145 11.75 18.01 -18.67
N TRP A 146 11.95 18.10 -17.36
CA TRP A 146 13.00 18.92 -16.76
C TRP A 146 14.21 18.04 -16.46
N PHE A 147 15.33 18.34 -17.12
CA PHE A 147 16.60 17.64 -16.97
C PHE A 147 17.72 18.67 -16.81
N ASP A 148 18.62 18.43 -15.88
CA ASP A 148 19.63 19.36 -15.41
C ASP A 148 20.66 19.77 -16.48
N GLN A 149 21.06 18.84 -17.36
CA GLN A 149 22.00 19.12 -18.45
C GLN A 149 21.51 20.25 -19.38
N ASP A 150 20.19 20.44 -19.50
CA ASP A 150 19.58 21.46 -20.36
C ASP A 150 19.39 22.82 -19.64
N LYS A 151 19.40 22.86 -18.29
CA LYS A 151 18.82 23.95 -17.48
C LYS A 151 19.69 24.46 -16.33
N MET A 152 20.89 23.90 -16.10
CA MET A 152 21.82 24.37 -15.06
C MET A 152 22.66 25.58 -15.50
N HIS A 153 22.04 26.76 -15.64
CA HIS A 153 22.74 28.04 -15.78
C HIS A 153 22.26 29.04 -14.71
N GLY A 154 23.18 29.79 -14.10
CA GLY A 154 22.83 30.79 -13.07
C GLY A 154 22.70 30.19 -11.66
N ASN A 155 21.67 30.60 -10.90
CA ASN A 155 21.45 30.10 -9.53
C ASN A 155 20.82 28.70 -9.58
N ILE A 156 21.65 27.68 -9.38
CA ILE A 156 21.31 26.24 -9.50
C ILE A 156 20.14 25.87 -8.58
N LEU A 157 20.14 26.32 -7.32
CA LEU A 157 19.08 26.02 -6.36
C LEU A 157 17.73 26.57 -6.81
N LYS A 158 17.72 27.79 -7.37
CA LYS A 158 16.48 28.40 -7.89
C LYS A 158 15.98 27.68 -9.14
N ALA A 159 16.87 27.26 -10.03
CA ALA A 159 16.51 26.51 -11.23
C ALA A 159 15.93 25.14 -10.89
N MET A 160 16.54 24.43 -9.94
CA MET A 160 16.09 23.14 -9.41
C MET A 160 14.72 23.26 -8.73
N ALA A 161 14.56 24.23 -7.83
CA ALA A 161 13.28 24.49 -7.16
C ALA A 161 12.16 24.77 -8.16
N HIS A 162 12.43 25.62 -9.16
CA HIS A 162 11.50 25.89 -10.24
C HIS A 162 11.18 24.64 -11.06
N GLY A 163 12.18 23.81 -11.39
CA GLY A 163 11.98 22.57 -12.11
C GLY A 163 11.04 21.62 -11.37
N ILE A 164 11.20 21.49 -10.05
CA ILE A 164 10.33 20.67 -9.21
C ILE A 164 8.93 21.28 -9.16
N GLU A 165 8.78 22.56 -8.78
CA GLU A 165 7.48 23.23 -8.68
C GLU A 165 6.68 23.19 -9.99
N GLU A 166 7.37 23.28 -11.12
CA GLU A 166 6.76 23.28 -12.45
C GLU A 166 6.73 21.90 -13.11
N SER A 167 6.94 20.83 -12.36
CA SER A 167 6.74 19.45 -12.82
C SER A 167 5.53 18.80 -12.18
N GLN A 168 4.73 18.09 -12.98
CA GLN A 168 3.58 17.33 -12.46
C GLN A 168 4.00 16.11 -11.65
N ILE A 169 5.03 15.40 -12.15
CA ILE A 169 5.55 14.12 -11.63
C ILE A 169 7.04 14.27 -11.37
N VAL A 170 7.57 13.56 -10.37
CA VAL A 170 9.02 13.45 -10.14
C VAL A 170 9.47 12.01 -10.35
N LEU A 171 10.38 11.80 -11.29
CA LEU A 171 11.09 10.52 -11.45
C LEU A 171 12.30 10.52 -10.53
N ILE A 172 12.40 9.51 -9.67
CA ILE A 172 13.54 9.33 -8.77
C ILE A 172 14.39 8.18 -9.30
N PHE A 173 15.55 8.48 -9.89
CA PHE A 173 16.47 7.47 -10.39
C PHE A 173 17.32 6.91 -9.25
N VAL A 174 16.93 5.74 -8.80
CA VAL A 174 17.38 5.09 -7.58
C VAL A 174 18.69 4.33 -7.82
N THR A 175 19.72 4.77 -7.12
CA THR A 175 20.99 4.09 -6.91
C THR A 175 21.30 4.04 -5.42
N GLN A 176 22.19 3.16 -4.99
CA GLN A 176 22.69 3.11 -3.61
C GLN A 176 23.32 4.45 -3.21
N LEU A 177 24.05 5.08 -4.13
CA LEU A 177 24.65 6.40 -3.92
C LEU A 177 23.58 7.50 -3.80
N TYR A 178 22.49 7.44 -4.57
CA TYR A 178 21.38 8.40 -4.43
C TYR A 178 20.72 8.28 -3.05
N GLN A 179 20.41 7.07 -2.59
CA GLN A 179 19.89 6.84 -1.23
C GLN A 179 20.86 7.38 -0.17
N THR A 180 22.16 7.11 -0.32
CA THR A 180 23.20 7.58 0.61
C THR A 180 23.23 9.10 0.70
N LYS A 181 23.09 9.79 -0.43
CA LYS A 181 23.04 11.27 -0.48
C LYS A 181 21.76 11.82 0.17
N VAL A 182 20.60 11.24 -0.14
CA VAL A 182 19.32 11.64 0.46
C VAL A 182 19.32 11.49 1.98
N ASN A 183 19.90 10.41 2.49
CA ASN A 183 19.95 10.12 3.92
C ASN A 183 21.18 10.72 4.62
N GLY A 184 22.10 11.35 3.88
CA GLY A 184 23.36 11.87 4.43
C GLY A 184 23.18 13.17 5.22
N ASP A 185 24.21 13.54 5.96
CA ASP A 185 24.19 14.76 6.80
C ASP A 185 24.50 16.05 6.02
N ASN A 186 24.84 15.95 4.73
CA ASN A 186 25.14 17.11 3.89
C ASN A 186 23.85 17.78 3.40
N ALA A 187 23.31 18.69 4.20
CA ALA A 187 22.11 19.47 3.89
C ALA A 187 22.16 20.27 2.56
N ASN A 188 23.35 20.43 1.96
CA ASN A 188 23.53 21.09 0.66
C ASN A 188 23.66 20.10 -0.51
N ASP A 189 23.50 18.80 -0.28
CA ASP A 189 23.50 17.82 -1.37
C ASP A 189 22.25 18.00 -2.24
N ASN A 190 22.44 18.13 -3.55
CA ASN A 190 21.35 18.36 -4.48
C ASN A 190 20.31 17.23 -4.45
N CYS A 191 20.73 15.96 -4.33
CA CYS A 191 19.80 14.84 -4.27
C CYS A 191 18.92 14.91 -3.00
N GLN A 192 19.51 15.33 -1.87
CA GLN A 192 18.75 15.52 -0.63
C GLN A 192 17.75 16.69 -0.74
N LEU A 193 18.17 17.81 -1.32
CA LEU A 193 17.32 18.98 -1.53
C LEU A 193 16.16 18.68 -2.50
N GLU A 194 16.45 18.06 -3.64
CA GLU A 194 15.44 17.65 -4.63
C GLU A 194 14.41 16.71 -4.01
N PHE A 195 14.89 15.66 -3.32
CA PHE A 195 14.03 14.68 -2.69
C PHE A 195 13.16 15.29 -1.58
N GLY A 196 13.76 16.14 -0.73
CA GLY A 196 13.06 16.86 0.32
C GLY A 196 11.96 17.77 -0.22
N MET A 197 12.24 18.49 -1.32
CA MET A 197 11.28 19.38 -1.95
C MET A 197 10.18 18.63 -2.70
N ALA A 198 10.51 17.57 -3.42
CA ALA A 198 9.55 16.70 -4.11
C ALA A 198 8.54 16.08 -3.14
N LYS A 199 9.02 15.60 -1.98
CA LYS A 199 8.18 15.06 -0.90
C LYS A 199 7.10 16.06 -0.47
N THR A 200 7.45 17.34 -0.34
CA THR A 200 6.55 18.40 0.13
C THR A 200 5.64 18.93 -0.97
N THR A 201 6.14 19.02 -2.21
CA THR A 201 5.46 19.71 -3.32
C THR A 201 4.58 18.75 -4.13
N GLN A 202 5.13 17.59 -4.51
CA GLN A 202 4.42 16.60 -5.32
C GLN A 202 3.71 15.57 -4.46
N THR A 203 4.26 15.20 -3.29
CA THR A 203 3.85 14.04 -2.48
C THR A 203 4.16 12.70 -3.14
N ALA A 204 4.31 11.65 -2.32
CA ALA A 204 4.79 10.33 -2.76
C ALA A 204 3.98 9.72 -3.92
N GLN A 205 2.66 9.98 -3.98
CA GLN A 205 1.77 9.45 -5.03
C GLN A 205 2.10 9.95 -6.45
N TRP A 206 2.85 11.06 -6.56
CA TRP A 206 3.29 11.66 -7.82
C TRP A 206 4.80 11.50 -8.04
N MET A 207 5.42 10.57 -7.30
CA MET A 207 6.83 10.19 -7.43
C MET A 207 6.90 8.78 -8.01
N ILE A 208 7.78 8.56 -9.00
CA ILE A 208 8.03 7.23 -9.58
C ILE A 208 9.47 6.83 -9.26
N PRO A 209 9.72 5.82 -8.42
CA PRO A 209 11.03 5.23 -8.28
C PRO A 209 11.42 4.48 -9.56
N VAL A 210 12.60 4.76 -10.08
CA VAL A 210 13.19 4.11 -11.25
C VAL A 210 14.50 3.47 -10.81
N ILE A 211 14.56 2.15 -10.73
CA ILE A 211 15.70 1.42 -10.18
C ILE A 211 16.81 1.34 -11.23
N MET A 212 17.97 1.89 -10.89
CA MET A 212 19.15 1.91 -11.74
C MET A 212 20.21 0.91 -11.26
N ASP A 213 20.29 0.69 -9.94
CA ASP A 213 21.18 -0.30 -9.31
C ASP A 213 20.47 -1.63 -9.00
N PRO A 214 21.03 -2.79 -9.40
CA PRO A 214 20.52 -4.10 -9.00
C PRO A 214 20.34 -4.27 -7.47
N CYS A 215 21.25 -3.77 -6.63
CA CYS A 215 21.15 -3.85 -5.17
C CYS A 215 19.94 -3.10 -4.62
N MET A 216 19.39 -2.16 -5.40
CA MET A 216 18.23 -1.36 -5.02
C MET A 216 16.90 -2.01 -5.43
N LYS A 217 16.90 -3.17 -6.10
CA LYS A 217 15.68 -3.92 -6.46
C LYS A 217 14.91 -4.45 -5.27
N THR A 218 15.51 -4.51 -4.09
CA THR A 218 14.85 -5.02 -2.90
C THR A 218 14.55 -3.88 -1.93
N PRO A 219 13.34 -3.27 -1.97
CA PRO A 219 12.98 -2.14 -1.11
C PRO A 219 13.15 -2.38 0.39
N ARG A 220 13.17 -3.64 0.82
CA ARG A 220 13.44 -4.01 2.23
C ARG A 220 14.79 -3.50 2.72
N HIS A 221 15.79 -3.42 1.84
CA HIS A 221 17.15 -2.96 2.15
C HIS A 221 17.28 -1.43 2.09
N TRP A 222 16.23 -0.72 1.66
CA TRP A 222 16.25 0.74 1.69
C TRP A 222 16.25 1.23 3.14
N CYS A 223 16.66 2.47 3.37
CA CYS A 223 16.66 3.04 4.72
C CYS A 223 16.36 4.55 4.74
N GLY A 224 16.22 5.09 5.95
CA GLY A 224 16.09 6.53 6.20
C GLY A 224 14.89 7.19 5.54
N GLN A 225 15.02 8.50 5.28
CA GLN A 225 13.98 9.30 4.63
C GLN A 225 13.63 8.76 3.24
N PHE A 226 14.63 8.19 2.54
CA PHE A 226 14.41 7.56 1.24
C PHE A 226 13.36 6.43 1.32
N LYS A 227 13.56 5.47 2.24
CA LYS A 227 12.60 4.37 2.49
C LYS A 227 11.24 4.91 2.94
N LEU A 228 11.22 5.87 3.86
CA LEU A 228 9.98 6.43 4.41
C LEU A 228 9.01 6.95 3.32
N VAL A 229 9.55 7.53 2.24
CA VAL A 229 8.71 8.13 1.18
C VAL A 229 8.42 7.14 0.06
N LEU A 230 9.38 6.29 -0.32
CA LEU A 230 9.29 5.48 -1.54
C LEU A 230 8.98 4.00 -1.32
N ALA A 231 9.08 3.44 -0.11
CA ALA A 231 8.94 1.99 0.10
C ALA A 231 7.61 1.40 -0.36
N ASN A 232 6.54 2.21 -0.33
CA ASN A 232 5.19 1.80 -0.71
C ASN A 232 4.84 2.20 -2.16
N GLN A 233 5.81 2.71 -2.91
CA GLN A 233 5.64 2.97 -4.34
C GLN A 233 6.11 1.76 -5.14
N LEU A 234 5.28 1.30 -6.09
CA LEU A 234 5.77 0.43 -7.16
C LEU A 234 6.96 1.12 -7.83
N TYR A 235 7.97 0.40 -8.28
CA TYR A 235 9.10 0.97 -9.01
C TYR A 235 9.10 0.51 -10.47
N VAL A 236 9.91 1.17 -11.32
CA VAL A 236 10.23 0.69 -12.67
C VAL A 236 11.67 0.21 -12.68
N ASP A 237 11.91 -1.02 -13.14
CA ASP A 237 13.26 -1.58 -13.23
C ASP A 237 13.94 -1.14 -14.54
N LEU A 238 15.05 -0.41 -14.43
CA LEU A 238 15.92 -0.03 -15.53
C LEU A 238 17.38 -0.38 -15.23
N THR A 239 17.60 -1.47 -14.51
CA THR A 239 18.94 -1.98 -14.15
C THR A 239 19.64 -2.72 -15.28
N SER A 240 18.92 -3.26 -16.26
CA SER A 240 19.50 -4.08 -17.34
C SER A 240 20.16 -3.26 -18.44
N ASP A 241 21.32 -3.69 -18.93
CA ASP A 241 22.02 -3.10 -20.08
C ASP A 241 21.65 -3.76 -21.42
N GLU A 242 20.86 -4.84 -21.39
CA GLU A 242 20.37 -5.47 -22.62
C GLU A 242 19.37 -4.55 -23.32
N ASP A 243 19.62 -4.23 -24.60
CA ASP A 243 18.85 -3.24 -25.38
C ASP A 243 17.34 -3.48 -25.32
N ASP A 244 16.90 -4.73 -25.49
CA ASP A 244 15.47 -5.10 -25.45
C ASP A 244 14.87 -4.88 -24.06
N ALA A 245 15.61 -5.22 -23.00
CA ALA A 245 15.16 -5.02 -21.62
C ALA A 245 15.13 -3.53 -21.24
N PHE A 246 16.12 -2.76 -21.69
CA PHE A 246 16.18 -1.31 -21.49
C PHE A 246 15.02 -0.60 -22.20
N ILE A 247 14.75 -0.94 -23.47
CA ILE A 247 13.62 -0.39 -24.23
C ILE A 247 12.30 -0.76 -23.56
N THR A 248 12.14 -2.00 -23.11
CA THR A 248 10.94 -2.47 -22.39
C THR A 248 10.72 -1.65 -21.12
N GLY A 249 11.74 -1.53 -20.25
CA GLY A 249 11.65 -0.72 -19.04
C GLY A 249 11.34 0.76 -19.32
N CYS A 250 11.88 1.33 -20.40
CA CYS A 250 11.56 2.70 -20.80
C CYS A 250 10.09 2.85 -21.27
N ASN A 251 9.54 1.86 -21.99
CA ASN A 251 8.11 1.85 -22.33
C ASN A 251 7.23 1.70 -21.08
N THR A 252 7.61 0.87 -20.11
CA THR A 252 6.90 0.74 -18.82
C THR A 252 6.91 2.05 -18.03
N LEU A 253 8.06 2.73 -17.97
CA LEU A 253 8.18 4.05 -17.36
C LEU A 253 7.22 5.05 -18.01
N LEU A 254 7.20 5.06 -19.34
CA LEU A 254 6.32 5.93 -20.12
C LEU A 254 4.84 5.66 -19.86
N GLN A 255 4.40 4.40 -19.86
CA GLN A 255 3.02 4.04 -19.56
C GLN A 255 2.60 4.53 -18.17
N ARG A 256 3.51 4.44 -17.20
CA ARG A 256 3.23 4.92 -15.85
C ARG A 256 3.12 6.45 -15.78
N ILE A 257 3.96 7.16 -16.52
CA ILE A 257 3.86 8.62 -16.66
C ILE A 257 2.50 8.98 -17.30
N ASP A 258 2.12 8.33 -18.40
CA ASP A 258 0.86 8.57 -19.10
C ASP A 258 -0.36 8.32 -18.18
N GLY A 259 -0.36 7.20 -17.45
CA GLY A 259 -1.42 6.87 -16.49
C GLY A 259 -1.58 7.91 -15.38
N LEU A 260 -0.49 8.50 -14.89
CA LEU A 260 -0.54 9.59 -13.93
C LEU A 260 -1.02 10.90 -14.56
N LEU A 261 -0.55 11.24 -15.77
CA LEU A 261 -1.00 12.44 -16.49
C LEU A 261 -2.48 12.37 -16.88
N LEU A 262 -3.00 11.18 -17.20
CA LEU A 262 -4.43 10.93 -17.43
C LEU A 262 -5.28 11.24 -16.21
N LYS A 263 -4.81 10.88 -15.00
CA LYS A 263 -5.48 11.26 -13.73
C LYS A 263 -5.53 12.77 -13.54
N LEU A 264 -4.63 13.52 -14.17
CA LEU A 264 -4.60 14.99 -14.19
C LEU A 264 -5.40 15.60 -15.35
N GLY A 265 -6.13 14.78 -16.12
CA GLY A 265 -6.96 15.24 -17.25
C GLY A 265 -6.18 15.55 -18.53
N ARG A 266 -4.90 15.14 -18.61
CA ARG A 266 -4.13 15.24 -19.86
C ARG A 266 -4.56 14.11 -20.82
N PRO A 267 -4.75 14.37 -22.13
CA PRO A 267 -4.99 13.31 -23.10
C PRO A 267 -3.84 12.30 -23.10
N SER A 268 -4.17 11.02 -23.30
CA SER A 268 -3.16 9.97 -23.42
C SER A 268 -2.27 10.28 -24.61
N VAL A 269 -0.96 10.17 -24.40
CA VAL A 269 0.05 10.31 -25.44
C VAL A 269 0.29 8.95 -26.14
N LEU A 270 -0.27 7.87 -25.59
CA LEU A 270 -0.21 6.52 -26.16
C LEU A 270 -1.39 6.27 -27.12
N PRO A 271 -1.17 5.58 -28.27
CA PRO A 271 -2.25 5.25 -29.19
C PRO A 271 -3.28 4.32 -28.51
N PRO A 272 -4.59 4.53 -28.76
CA PRO A 272 -5.63 3.65 -28.22
C PRO A 272 -5.48 2.25 -28.81
N THR A 273 -5.35 1.24 -27.94
CA THR A 273 -5.35 -0.16 -28.34
C THR A 273 -6.76 -0.54 -28.82
N HIS A 274 -6.95 -0.57 -30.14
CA HIS A 274 -8.19 -0.97 -30.78
C HIS A 274 -8.48 -2.46 -30.49
N ARG A 275 -9.48 -2.73 -29.63
CA ARG A 275 -10.25 -3.98 -29.68
C ARG A 275 -10.98 -4.02 -31.02
N SER A 276 -10.66 -4.98 -31.88
CA SER A 276 -11.48 -5.29 -33.05
C SER A 276 -11.71 -6.80 -33.10
N SER A 277 -12.96 -7.19 -32.91
CA SER A 277 -13.47 -8.55 -33.08
C SER A 277 -14.00 -8.66 -34.50
N GLN A 278 -13.37 -9.47 -35.37
CA GLN A 278 -14.00 -10.42 -36.31
C GLN A 278 -13.03 -10.94 -37.40
N GLU A 279 -13.22 -12.23 -37.71
CA GLU A 279 -12.90 -12.99 -38.94
C GLU A 279 -11.51 -13.63 -39.16
N THR A 280 -11.46 -14.91 -38.75
CA THR A 280 -10.95 -16.13 -39.41
C THR A 280 -10.23 -16.00 -40.78
N GLN A 281 -8.90 -16.21 -40.80
CA GLN A 281 -8.17 -17.23 -41.59
C GLN A 281 -6.64 -17.09 -41.35
N ALA A 282 -5.94 -18.21 -41.21
CA ALA A 282 -4.48 -18.31 -41.07
C ALA A 282 -3.82 -18.67 -42.44
N PRO A 283 -2.47 -18.71 -42.61
CA PRO A 283 -1.39 -18.36 -41.68
C PRO A 283 -0.23 -17.52 -42.29
N SER A 284 0.54 -16.80 -41.46
CA SER A 284 2.01 -16.94 -41.34
C SER A 284 2.56 -16.01 -40.24
N SER A 285 3.18 -16.60 -39.22
CA SER A 285 3.74 -15.95 -38.02
C SER A 285 4.89 -14.98 -38.32
N PRO A 286 5.18 -14.06 -37.39
CA PRO A 286 6.15 -14.36 -36.32
C PRO A 286 5.54 -14.27 -34.92
N ARG A 287 6.15 -15.01 -33.98
CA ARG A 287 5.68 -15.28 -32.61
C ARG A 287 5.59 -14.02 -31.76
N THR A 288 4.37 -13.65 -31.37
CA THR A 288 4.07 -12.99 -30.09
C THR A 288 3.68 -14.09 -29.11
N THR A 289 4.44 -14.24 -28.02
CA THR A 289 4.05 -15.04 -26.86
C THR A 289 2.82 -14.38 -26.23
N ASP A 290 1.70 -15.09 -26.24
CA ASP A 290 0.43 -14.62 -25.70
C ASP A 290 0.48 -14.84 -24.18
N SER A 291 0.85 -13.81 -23.42
CA SER A 291 1.08 -13.91 -21.95
C SER A 291 -0.15 -14.38 -21.17
N ALA A 292 -1.36 -14.11 -21.67
CA ALA A 292 -2.58 -14.68 -21.12
C ALA A 292 -2.63 -16.23 -21.30
N SER A 293 -2.13 -16.74 -22.43
CA SER A 293 -2.00 -18.18 -22.69
C SER A 293 -0.92 -18.83 -21.80
N GLU A 294 0.15 -18.09 -21.49
CA GLU A 294 1.18 -18.53 -20.55
C GLU A 294 0.63 -18.63 -19.13
N LEU A 295 -0.12 -17.63 -18.63
CA LEU A 295 -0.79 -17.71 -17.32
C LEU A 295 -1.78 -18.87 -17.24
N VAL A 296 -2.58 -19.10 -18.29
CA VAL A 296 -3.49 -20.26 -18.32
C VAL A 296 -2.71 -21.58 -18.22
N THR A 297 -1.56 -21.66 -18.88
CA THR A 297 -0.67 -22.84 -18.82
C THR A 297 -0.07 -23.02 -17.44
N LEU A 298 0.35 -21.92 -16.79
CA LEU A 298 0.85 -21.93 -15.42
C LEU A 298 -0.24 -22.34 -14.42
N PHE A 299 -1.46 -21.83 -14.55
CA PHE A 299 -2.59 -22.23 -13.71
C PHE A 299 -2.90 -23.73 -13.83
N ALA A 300 -2.91 -24.27 -15.06
CA ALA A 300 -3.08 -25.70 -15.28
C ALA A 300 -1.91 -26.54 -14.76
N THR A 301 -0.70 -25.97 -14.71
CA THR A 301 0.49 -26.61 -14.14
C THR A 301 0.42 -26.65 -12.63
N TRP A 302 0.00 -25.54 -12.02
CA TRP A 302 -0.18 -25.43 -10.57
C TRP A 302 -1.23 -26.42 -10.06
N GLN A 303 -2.39 -26.49 -10.71
CA GLN A 303 -3.44 -27.46 -10.38
C GLN A 303 -2.91 -28.90 -10.42
N ARG A 304 -2.12 -29.26 -11.44
CA ARG A 304 -1.49 -30.59 -11.54
C ARG A 304 -0.45 -30.84 -10.45
N ALA A 305 0.30 -29.81 -10.06
CA ALA A 305 1.29 -29.92 -8.99
C ALA A 305 0.61 -30.20 -7.63
N ILE A 306 -0.51 -29.52 -7.35
CA ILE A 306 -1.36 -29.78 -6.17
C ILE A 306 -1.88 -31.22 -6.17
N GLU A 307 -2.43 -31.67 -7.31
CA GLU A 307 -2.96 -33.05 -7.46
C GLU A 307 -1.88 -34.13 -7.33
N ALA A 308 -0.64 -33.80 -7.72
CA ALA A 308 0.51 -34.69 -7.58
C ALA A 308 1.18 -34.61 -6.19
N HIS A 309 0.71 -33.72 -5.31
CA HIS A 309 1.33 -33.42 -4.00
C HIS A 309 2.83 -33.04 -4.13
N GLY A 310 3.18 -32.32 -5.19
CA GLY A 310 4.56 -31.95 -5.51
C GLY A 310 4.89 -30.53 -5.04
N VAL A 311 5.25 -30.37 -3.76
CA VAL A 311 5.48 -29.06 -3.12
C VAL A 311 6.50 -28.20 -3.86
N ASP A 312 7.61 -28.76 -4.33
CA ASP A 312 8.63 -28.01 -5.08
C ASP A 312 8.07 -27.50 -6.42
N ALA A 313 7.32 -28.34 -7.12
CA ALA A 313 6.68 -27.97 -8.38
C ALA A 313 5.55 -26.94 -8.20
N GLU A 314 4.83 -27.00 -7.07
CA GLU A 314 3.86 -25.98 -6.69
C GLU A 314 4.57 -24.64 -6.47
N GLN A 315 5.63 -24.63 -5.67
CA GLN A 315 6.38 -23.42 -5.34
C GLN A 315 7.00 -22.76 -6.58
N ASP A 316 7.66 -23.54 -7.44
CA ASP A 316 8.22 -23.05 -8.71
C ASP A 316 7.13 -22.44 -9.61
N THR A 317 5.96 -23.07 -9.67
CA THR A 317 4.85 -22.59 -10.51
C THR A 317 4.22 -21.33 -9.94
N VAL A 318 4.03 -21.25 -8.61
CA VAL A 318 3.50 -20.06 -7.94
C VAL A 318 4.45 -18.89 -8.09
N ALA A 319 5.76 -19.10 -7.92
CA ALA A 319 6.78 -18.08 -8.14
C ALA A 319 6.76 -17.54 -9.59
N ALA A 320 6.63 -18.43 -10.58
CA ALA A 320 6.50 -18.03 -11.98
C ALA A 320 5.21 -17.23 -12.26
N ILE A 321 4.10 -17.55 -11.59
CA ILE A 321 2.87 -16.76 -11.67
C ILE A 321 3.05 -15.39 -11.02
N VAL A 322 3.71 -15.31 -9.85
CA VAL A 322 4.00 -14.04 -9.17
C VAL A 322 4.85 -13.13 -10.06
N ASP A 323 5.87 -13.68 -10.72
CA ASP A 323 6.72 -12.93 -11.66
C ASP A 323 5.90 -12.35 -12.82
N GLN A 324 5.04 -13.16 -13.44
CA GLN A 324 4.14 -12.72 -14.50
C GLN A 324 3.14 -11.64 -14.02
N LEU A 325 2.52 -11.83 -12.85
CA LEU A 325 1.56 -10.87 -12.29
C LEU A 325 2.20 -9.57 -11.79
N SER A 326 3.51 -9.57 -11.54
CA SER A 326 4.26 -8.36 -11.19
C SER A 326 4.38 -7.41 -12.39
N SER A 327 4.26 -7.93 -13.62
CA SER A 327 4.22 -7.11 -14.83
C SER A 327 2.82 -6.54 -15.07
N PRO A 328 2.69 -5.20 -15.24
CA PRO A 328 1.40 -4.58 -15.43
C PRO A 328 0.73 -4.90 -16.78
N GLU A 329 1.50 -5.40 -17.75
CA GLU A 329 1.08 -5.67 -19.12
C GLU A 329 0.48 -7.08 -19.30
N VAL A 330 0.70 -7.97 -18.33
CA VAL A 330 0.17 -9.33 -18.38
C VAL A 330 -1.33 -9.28 -18.09
N ALA A 331 -2.13 -9.58 -19.12
CA ALA A 331 -3.56 -9.65 -18.99
C ALA A 331 -3.98 -10.92 -18.23
N LEU A 332 -4.83 -10.75 -17.23
CA LEU A 332 -5.44 -11.89 -16.54
C LEU A 332 -6.39 -12.64 -17.49
N PRO A 333 -6.40 -13.99 -17.46
CA PRO A 333 -7.25 -14.78 -18.34
C PRO A 333 -8.74 -14.49 -18.15
N SER A 334 -9.49 -14.42 -19.24
CA SER A 334 -10.95 -14.18 -19.22
C SER A 334 -11.75 -15.31 -18.55
N MET A 335 -11.14 -16.50 -18.43
CA MET A 335 -11.73 -17.67 -17.77
C MET A 335 -11.75 -17.55 -16.23
N GLY A 336 -11.24 -16.44 -15.69
CA GLY A 336 -11.16 -16.19 -14.26
C GLY A 336 -9.86 -16.70 -13.64
N PHE A 337 -9.66 -16.33 -12.38
CA PHE A 337 -8.48 -16.72 -11.61
C PHE A 337 -8.77 -17.99 -10.78
N PRO A 338 -7.83 -18.95 -10.67
CA PRO A 338 -8.03 -20.20 -9.93
C PRO A 338 -7.94 -19.99 -8.41
N TRP A 339 -8.95 -19.35 -7.81
CA TRP A 339 -8.96 -19.00 -6.39
C TRP A 339 -8.75 -20.18 -5.44
N SER A 340 -9.26 -21.37 -5.79
CA SER A 340 -9.06 -22.58 -4.99
C SER A 340 -7.59 -23.01 -4.90
N CYS A 341 -6.80 -22.82 -5.97
CA CYS A 341 -5.37 -23.09 -5.95
C CYS A 341 -4.64 -22.11 -5.03
N LEU A 342 -4.97 -20.82 -5.12
CA LEU A 342 -4.39 -19.80 -4.25
C LEU A 342 -4.69 -20.06 -2.78
N VAL A 343 -5.91 -20.47 -2.49
CA VAL A 343 -6.32 -20.82 -1.12
C VAL A 343 -5.60 -22.07 -0.62
N HIS A 344 -5.30 -23.03 -1.49
CA HIS A 344 -4.47 -24.18 -1.14
C HIS A 344 -3.09 -23.74 -0.64
N GLY A 345 -2.48 -22.74 -1.29
CA GLY A 345 -1.19 -22.18 -0.89
C GLY A 345 -1.15 -21.68 0.56
N PHE A 346 -2.20 -20.99 1.03
CA PHE A 346 -2.31 -20.56 2.44
C PHE A 346 -2.36 -21.72 3.44
N THR A 347 -2.87 -22.88 3.01
CA THR A 347 -3.00 -24.08 3.86
C THR A 347 -1.84 -25.06 3.70
N SER A 348 -0.82 -24.71 2.91
CA SER A 348 0.36 -25.55 2.69
C SER A 348 1.20 -25.67 3.95
N LEU A 349 1.95 -26.76 4.10
CA LEU A 349 2.96 -26.89 5.15
C LEU A 349 4.27 -26.14 4.82
N SER A 350 4.43 -25.67 3.58
CA SER A 350 5.61 -24.89 3.15
C SER A 350 5.40 -23.41 3.45
N LEU A 351 6.22 -22.84 4.33
CA LEU A 351 6.24 -21.40 4.63
C LEU A 351 6.50 -20.56 3.38
N GLY A 352 7.36 -21.06 2.47
CA GLY A 352 7.64 -20.40 1.19
C GLY A 352 6.40 -20.31 0.31
N LEU A 353 5.64 -21.42 0.20
CA LEU A 353 4.41 -21.44 -0.59
C LEU A 353 3.31 -20.56 0.03
N GLN A 354 3.23 -20.51 1.36
CA GLN A 354 2.33 -19.59 2.05
C GLN A 354 2.71 -18.12 1.80
N ASP A 355 4.01 -17.79 1.79
CA ASP A 355 4.49 -16.44 1.53
C ASP A 355 4.25 -16.00 0.08
N ASP A 356 4.51 -16.88 -0.89
CA ASP A 356 4.24 -16.63 -2.31
C ASP A 356 2.73 -16.47 -2.59
N ALA A 357 1.88 -17.25 -1.91
CA ALA A 357 0.42 -17.08 -1.97
C ALA A 357 -0.02 -15.73 -1.41
N CYS A 358 0.61 -15.25 -0.34
CA CYS A 358 0.37 -13.91 0.20
C CYS A 358 0.80 -12.83 -0.80
N ALA A 359 2.00 -12.94 -1.39
CA ALA A 359 2.51 -11.99 -2.38
C ALA A 359 1.60 -11.92 -3.61
N MET A 360 1.18 -13.07 -4.14
CA MET A 360 0.25 -13.16 -5.26
C MET A 360 -1.09 -12.46 -4.94
N SER A 361 -1.60 -12.67 -3.73
CA SER A 361 -2.85 -12.04 -3.28
C SER A 361 -2.73 -10.52 -3.23
N VAL A 362 -1.61 -9.98 -2.74
CA VAL A 362 -1.34 -8.54 -2.76
C VAL A 362 -1.35 -8.00 -4.19
N LEU A 363 -0.66 -8.65 -5.13
CA LEU A 363 -0.68 -8.26 -6.54
C LEU A 363 -2.10 -8.29 -7.14
N LEU A 364 -2.90 -9.29 -6.78
CA LEU A 364 -4.27 -9.43 -7.27
C LEU A 364 -5.22 -8.36 -6.69
N LEU A 365 -4.98 -7.85 -5.47
CA LEU A 365 -5.78 -6.75 -4.91
C LEU A 365 -5.65 -5.47 -5.75
N ASP A 366 -4.47 -5.22 -6.32
CA ASP A 366 -4.23 -4.09 -7.22
C ASP A 366 -4.79 -4.30 -8.64
N ARG A 367 -4.98 -5.57 -9.04
CA ARG A 367 -5.32 -5.96 -10.41
C ARG A 367 -6.81 -6.22 -10.62
N LEU A 368 -7.49 -6.76 -9.61
CA LEU A 368 -8.87 -7.20 -9.68
C LEU A 368 -9.68 -6.61 -8.51
N PRO A 369 -10.75 -5.85 -8.79
CA PRO A 369 -11.58 -5.25 -7.73
C PRO A 369 -12.32 -6.29 -6.88
N THR A 370 -12.48 -7.52 -7.37
CA THR A 370 -13.17 -8.62 -6.68
C THR A 370 -12.23 -9.47 -5.81
N THR A 371 -10.93 -9.19 -5.77
CA THR A 371 -9.95 -10.05 -5.05
C THR A 371 -10.27 -10.17 -3.57
N ALA A 372 -10.56 -9.05 -2.90
CA ALA A 372 -10.86 -9.07 -1.47
C ALA A 372 -12.07 -9.95 -1.14
N GLU A 373 -13.16 -9.79 -1.89
CA GLU A 373 -14.37 -10.62 -1.74
C GLU A 373 -14.09 -12.09 -2.07
N SER A 374 -13.32 -12.34 -3.13
CA SER A 374 -12.99 -13.70 -3.57
C SER A 374 -12.16 -14.42 -2.52
N LEU A 375 -11.11 -13.79 -1.99
CA LEU A 375 -10.28 -14.35 -0.92
C LEU A 375 -11.07 -14.59 0.36
N LEU A 376 -11.81 -13.59 0.82
CA LEU A 376 -12.54 -13.64 2.10
C LEU A 376 -13.79 -14.53 2.03
N SER A 377 -14.22 -14.94 0.83
CA SER A 377 -15.26 -15.96 0.67
C SER A 377 -14.79 -17.37 1.10
N PHE A 378 -13.48 -17.61 1.14
CA PHE A 378 -12.93 -18.88 1.60
C PHE A 378 -12.75 -18.88 3.12
N PRO A 379 -13.33 -19.87 3.84
CA PRO A 379 -13.33 -19.89 5.31
C PRO A 379 -11.94 -20.11 5.92
N THR A 380 -10.94 -20.48 5.13
CA THR A 380 -9.55 -20.75 5.57
C THR A 380 -8.67 -19.51 5.61
N VAL A 381 -9.00 -18.46 4.85
CA VAL A 381 -8.13 -17.27 4.71
C VAL A 381 -8.06 -16.46 6.01
N LEU A 382 -9.20 -16.20 6.66
CA LEU A 382 -9.23 -15.45 7.92
C LEU A 382 -8.51 -16.18 9.07
N PRO A 383 -8.72 -17.50 9.28
CA PRO A 383 -7.93 -18.28 10.24
C PRO A 383 -6.43 -18.23 9.97
N PHE A 384 -6.01 -18.37 8.70
CA PHE A 384 -4.59 -18.28 8.33
C PHE A 384 -3.99 -16.91 8.69
N LEU A 385 -4.68 -15.81 8.33
CA LEU A 385 -4.21 -14.46 8.67
C LEU A 385 -4.20 -14.20 10.18
N LEU A 386 -5.15 -14.79 10.92
CA LEU A 386 -5.18 -14.75 12.37
C LEU A 386 -3.99 -15.49 12.97
N GLU A 387 -3.67 -16.67 12.45
CA GLU A 387 -2.51 -17.45 12.87
C GLU A 387 -1.22 -16.64 12.67
N ALA A 388 -1.05 -16.04 11.48
CA ALA A 388 0.11 -15.23 11.14
C ALA A 388 0.35 -14.02 12.08
N VAL A 389 -0.71 -13.39 12.61
CA VAL A 389 -0.58 -12.29 13.60
C VAL A 389 -0.47 -12.77 15.05
N THR A 390 -0.66 -14.05 15.31
CA THR A 390 -0.62 -14.62 16.69
C THR A 390 0.68 -15.35 17.01
N HIS A 391 1.38 -15.87 16.01
CA HIS A 391 2.62 -16.63 16.20
C HIS A 391 3.88 -15.74 16.14
N PRO A 392 4.99 -16.14 16.79
CA PRO A 392 6.26 -15.41 16.73
C PRO A 392 6.77 -15.27 15.29
N LEU A 393 7.41 -14.14 14.97
CA LEU A 393 7.81 -13.76 13.59
C LEU A 393 8.65 -14.80 12.83
N SER A 394 9.28 -15.77 13.50
CA SER A 394 10.04 -16.82 12.80
C SER A 394 9.16 -17.79 12.02
N ASP A 395 7.88 -17.91 12.40
CA ASP A 395 6.99 -18.98 11.94
C ASP A 395 5.82 -18.47 11.07
N ALA A 396 5.75 -17.16 10.83
CA ALA A 396 4.70 -16.52 10.04
C ALA A 396 5.23 -16.07 8.65
N PRO A 397 4.46 -16.24 7.57
CA PRO A 397 4.85 -15.76 6.25
C PRO A 397 5.01 -14.22 6.22
N PRO A 398 6.15 -13.68 5.77
CA PRO A 398 6.41 -12.24 5.76
C PRO A 398 5.35 -11.37 5.07
N ASN A 399 4.74 -11.88 3.99
CA ASN A 399 3.72 -11.18 3.22
C ASN A 399 2.30 -11.33 3.81
N ALA A 400 2.07 -12.18 4.82
CA ALA A 400 0.75 -12.34 5.43
C ALA A 400 0.28 -11.05 6.12
N ILE A 401 1.18 -10.35 6.81
CA ILE A 401 0.89 -9.05 7.43
C ILE A 401 0.61 -7.98 6.35
N VAL A 402 1.38 -7.99 5.27
CA VAL A 402 1.18 -7.06 4.13
C VAL A 402 -0.18 -7.28 3.50
N LEU A 403 -0.56 -8.54 3.25
CA LEU A 403 -1.88 -8.89 2.74
C LEU A 403 -2.99 -8.42 3.69
N LEU A 404 -2.85 -8.65 5.00
CA LEU A 404 -3.84 -8.22 5.98
C LEU A 404 -4.00 -6.69 6.03
N CYS A 405 -2.90 -5.94 5.94
CA CYS A 405 -2.94 -4.48 5.90
C CYS A 405 -3.68 -3.99 4.64
N ASN A 406 -3.35 -4.52 3.46
CA ASN A 406 -4.04 -4.17 2.21
C ASN A 406 -5.53 -4.55 2.23
N LEU A 407 -5.88 -5.69 2.81
CA LEU A 407 -7.29 -6.07 3.01
C LEU A 407 -7.99 -5.08 3.94
N SER A 408 -7.31 -4.60 4.99
CA SER A 408 -7.90 -3.63 5.94
C SER A 408 -8.21 -2.26 5.32
N SER A 409 -7.50 -1.89 4.25
CA SER A 409 -7.77 -0.65 3.50
C SER A 409 -8.91 -0.77 2.47
N ILE A 410 -9.46 -1.97 2.27
CA ILE A 410 -10.51 -2.21 1.26
C ILE A 410 -11.89 -2.26 1.93
N GLU A 411 -12.78 -1.37 1.50
CA GLU A 411 -14.11 -1.21 2.11
C GLU A 411 -14.95 -2.50 2.05
N THR A 412 -14.88 -3.26 0.96
CA THR A 412 -15.62 -4.52 0.80
C THR A 412 -15.12 -5.65 1.71
N ALA A 413 -13.88 -5.57 2.20
CA ALA A 413 -13.31 -6.52 3.15
C ALA A 413 -13.74 -6.25 4.60
N ALA A 414 -14.14 -5.02 4.92
CA ALA A 414 -14.40 -4.58 6.29
C ALA A 414 -15.41 -5.46 7.06
N PRO A 415 -16.55 -5.90 6.49
CA PRO A 415 -17.50 -6.75 7.22
C PRO A 415 -16.89 -8.08 7.69
N ALA A 416 -16.10 -8.72 6.82
CA ALA A 416 -15.48 -10.01 7.12
C ALA A 416 -14.33 -9.86 8.14
N LEU A 417 -13.52 -8.81 8.00
CA LEU A 417 -12.42 -8.53 8.93
C LEU A 417 -12.94 -8.13 10.32
N LEU A 418 -13.99 -7.32 10.41
CA LEU A 418 -14.59 -6.89 11.68
C LEU A 418 -15.35 -8.02 12.39
N ALA A 419 -15.81 -9.03 11.65
CA ALA A 419 -16.41 -10.24 12.21
C ALA A 419 -15.37 -11.23 12.76
N SER A 420 -14.08 -10.97 12.53
CA SER A 420 -12.95 -11.80 12.95
C SER A 420 -12.12 -11.11 14.05
N PRO A 421 -11.48 -11.86 14.97
CA PRO A 421 -10.53 -11.28 15.93
C PRO A 421 -9.22 -10.79 15.29
N VAL A 422 -9.03 -10.99 13.98
CA VAL A 422 -7.77 -10.68 13.27
C VAL A 422 -7.33 -9.23 13.42
N ILE A 423 -8.27 -8.27 13.37
CA ILE A 423 -7.95 -6.84 13.51
C ILE A 423 -7.58 -6.50 14.95
N GLU A 424 -8.28 -7.06 15.94
CA GLU A 424 -7.96 -6.84 17.35
C GLU A 424 -6.56 -7.41 17.69
N ARG A 425 -6.19 -8.51 17.06
CA ARG A 425 -4.85 -9.10 17.20
C ARG A 425 -3.77 -8.33 16.47
N LEU A 426 -4.03 -7.86 15.25
CA LEU A 426 -3.12 -6.96 14.54
C LEU A 426 -2.84 -5.69 15.36
N LEU A 427 -3.87 -5.07 15.95
CA LEU A 427 -3.72 -3.90 16.81
C LEU A 427 -2.95 -4.21 18.10
N ALA A 428 -3.18 -5.36 18.72
CA ALA A 428 -2.42 -5.79 19.90
C ALA A 428 -0.94 -6.08 19.58
N TRP A 429 -0.69 -6.70 18.42
CA TRP A 429 0.66 -7.01 17.94
C TRP A 429 1.46 -5.72 17.66
N THR A 430 0.85 -4.77 16.93
CA THR A 430 1.47 -3.46 16.65
C THR A 430 1.71 -2.60 17.89
N ALA A 431 0.96 -2.82 18.98
CA ALA A 431 1.17 -2.12 20.25
C ALA A 431 2.29 -2.72 21.12
N THR A 432 2.73 -3.95 20.85
CA THR A 432 3.70 -4.69 21.69
C THR A 432 5.08 -4.86 21.04
N GLU A 433 5.16 -4.85 19.71
CA GLU A 433 6.44 -4.90 18.99
C GLU A 433 6.92 -3.49 18.61
N VAL A 434 8.04 -3.06 19.21
CA VAL A 434 8.78 -1.82 18.85
C VAL A 434 9.80 -2.12 17.74
N ASP A 435 9.46 -3.00 16.79
CA ASP A 435 10.38 -3.31 15.71
C ASP A 435 10.23 -2.27 14.57
N ASP A 436 11.23 -1.38 14.50
CA ASP A 436 11.40 -0.34 13.47
C ASP A 436 11.39 -0.90 12.02
N HIS A 437 11.43 -2.24 11.85
CA HIS A 437 11.33 -2.89 10.54
C HIS A 437 9.94 -2.82 9.91
N TRP A 438 8.86 -2.63 10.69
CA TRP A 438 7.48 -2.79 10.20
C TRP A 438 6.60 -1.53 10.28
N LEU A 439 6.97 -0.51 11.07
CA LEU A 439 6.32 0.81 11.08
C LEU A 439 6.04 1.40 9.67
N PRO A 440 6.91 1.25 8.65
CA PRO A 440 6.64 1.75 7.30
C PRO A 440 5.50 1.04 6.55
N ARG A 441 5.02 -0.11 7.04
CA ARG A 441 4.00 -0.96 6.38
C ARG A 441 2.58 -0.80 6.95
N LEU A 442 2.43 -0.05 8.04
CA LEU A 442 1.15 0.14 8.75
C LEU A 442 0.59 1.57 8.68
N GLU A 443 1.36 2.52 8.15
CA GLU A 443 0.95 3.94 8.02
C GLU A 443 0.29 4.30 6.67
N THR A 444 -0.02 3.32 5.83
CA THR A 444 -0.95 3.45 4.68
C THR A 444 -2.35 3.03 5.11
#